data_AF-A0A9X0HKI7-F1
#
_entry.id   AF-A0A9X0HKI7-F1
#
_cell.length_a   1.000
_cell.length_b   1.000
_cell.length_c   1.000
_cell.angle_alpha   90.00
_cell.angle_beta   90.00
_cell.angle_gamma   90.00
#
_symmetry.space_group_name_H-M   'P 1'
#
loop_
_entity.id
_entity.type
_entity.pdbx_description
1 polymer ?
#
loop_
_entity_poly.entity_id
_entity_poly.type
_entity_poly.pdbx_seq_one_letter_code
_entity_poly.pdbx_strand_id
1 'polypeptide(L)'
;MKLLLAIVGNLAVAWMLWRWLRAQRHVAGFRYVLVPALVLRLLSGAISVVRPTSDAKYYYYWSQWLSKQLWNEPAGWLKTLAGEEFRFAGKKLIFHGYSNSFFFIKLLSGLNLLTGGSMLLTAIYLSLISFLGCWAAVQVFGRVLPGTKGAAILGLLFWPSSLYWSSGITKECLLMASSAGLVASAIVLLYGNPERRWLWMLLGLFCAWLNFKMRFFYGGVLLAVLLALTVVRVAQRLTALKKRWQVVVFAFTLGLGALAASEVSPVFRFNKFASQLTRTYSALQQKSVGRPHIALPHLAPTAESIARYTPKAVASALLRPFAWEGDSMFYGSAALENLALLVLMASACWDLGNRQHRQALPFALALALLTYCFVLAALLGLSTPNLGTLSRYRAPMLPMLVMVLSCQPTVANLLRRMRVFVLR
;
A
#
# COMPACT_ATOMS: atom_id res chain seq x y z
N MET A 1 17.01 -26.97 -19.91
CA MET A 1 15.59 -26.63 -19.63
C MET A 1 15.42 -25.35 -18.79
N LYS A 2 15.97 -25.25 -17.57
CA LYS A 2 15.78 -24.08 -16.66
C LYS A 2 16.16 -22.73 -17.30
N LEU A 3 17.35 -22.66 -17.92
CA LEU A 3 17.85 -21.45 -18.58
C LEU A 3 16.98 -21.03 -19.78
N LEU A 4 16.57 -22.01 -20.59
CA LEU A 4 15.68 -21.79 -21.74
C LEU A 4 14.33 -21.20 -21.30
N LEU A 5 13.72 -21.75 -20.24
CA LEU A 5 12.47 -21.24 -19.69
C LEU A 5 12.63 -19.81 -19.16
N ALA A 6 13.74 -19.52 -18.45
CA ALA A 6 14.03 -18.17 -17.98
C ALA A 6 14.21 -17.19 -19.16
N ILE A 7 14.98 -17.55 -20.20
CA ILE A 7 15.21 -16.69 -21.37
C ILE A 7 13.88 -16.41 -22.09
N VAL A 8 13.13 -17.44 -22.44
CA VAL A 8 11.83 -17.30 -23.14
C VAL A 8 10.85 -16.50 -22.30
N GLY A 9 10.78 -16.75 -20.99
CA GLY A 9 9.94 -16.00 -20.06
C GLY A 9 10.30 -14.52 -20.00
N ASN A 10 11.59 -14.18 -19.92
CA ASN A 10 12.04 -12.78 -19.92
C ASN A 10 11.78 -12.10 -21.27
N LEU A 11 11.98 -12.78 -22.40
CA LEU A 11 11.65 -12.24 -23.73
C LEU A 11 10.15 -11.95 -23.85
N ALA A 12 9.29 -12.84 -23.35
CA ALA A 12 7.85 -12.63 -23.31
C ALA A 12 7.47 -11.42 -22.44
N VAL A 13 8.05 -11.31 -21.24
CA VAL A 13 7.82 -10.14 -20.34
C VAL A 13 8.28 -8.84 -21.00
N ALA A 14 9.47 -8.83 -21.63
CA ALA A 14 9.98 -7.66 -22.33
C ALA A 14 9.09 -7.25 -23.50
N TRP A 15 8.61 -8.21 -24.30
CA TRP A 15 7.68 -7.98 -25.39
C TRP A 15 6.33 -7.43 -24.89
N MET A 16 5.77 -8.00 -23.83
CA MET A 16 4.54 -7.52 -23.19
C MET A 16 4.71 -6.10 -22.65
N LEU A 17 5.82 -5.83 -21.97
CA LEU A 17 6.13 -4.51 -21.43
C LEU A 17 6.28 -3.48 -22.56
N TRP A 18 6.94 -3.85 -23.66
CA TRP A 18 7.08 -2.99 -24.82
C TRP A 18 5.73 -2.68 -25.49
N ARG A 19 4.89 -3.69 -25.73
CA ARG A 19 3.52 -3.49 -26.23
C ARG A 19 2.71 -2.59 -25.32
N TRP A 20 2.79 -2.81 -24.01
CA TRP A 20 2.12 -1.99 -23.01
C TRP A 20 2.63 -0.55 -23.05
N LEU A 21 3.95 -0.33 -23.03
CA LEU A 21 4.55 1.00 -23.12
C LEU A 21 4.10 1.77 -24.37
N ARG A 22 4.05 1.11 -25.54
CA ARG A 22 3.51 1.71 -26.76
C ARG A 22 2.07 2.17 -26.56
N ALA A 23 1.19 1.29 -26.06
CA ALA A 23 -0.21 1.63 -25.81
C ALA A 23 -0.36 2.79 -24.81
N GLN A 24 0.48 2.83 -23.77
CA GLN A 24 0.42 3.88 -22.74
C GLN A 24 0.95 5.24 -23.21
N ARG A 25 1.88 5.27 -24.17
CA ARG A 25 2.39 6.53 -24.75
C ARG A 25 1.33 7.34 -25.47
N HIS A 26 0.29 6.69 -25.99
CA HIS A 26 -0.83 7.35 -26.66
C HIS A 26 -1.89 7.91 -25.70
N VAL A 27 -1.76 7.67 -24.38
CA VAL A 27 -2.70 8.24 -23.41
C VAL A 27 -2.36 9.72 -23.19
N ALA A 28 -3.26 10.59 -23.63
CA ALA A 28 -3.12 12.04 -23.57
C ALA A 28 -2.70 12.55 -22.18
N GLY A 29 -1.70 13.44 -22.17
CA GLY A 29 -1.17 14.08 -20.97
C GLY A 29 -0.41 13.20 -19.96
N PHE A 30 -0.20 11.90 -20.20
CA PHE A 30 0.59 11.03 -19.30
C PHE A 30 1.98 10.66 -19.84
N ARG A 31 2.25 10.94 -21.13
CA ARG A 31 3.45 10.48 -21.85
C ARG A 31 4.78 10.86 -21.17
N TYR A 32 4.88 12.08 -20.64
CA TYR A 32 6.12 12.61 -20.06
C TYR A 32 6.41 12.08 -18.66
N VAL A 33 5.40 11.54 -17.98
CA VAL A 33 5.51 11.03 -16.62
C VAL A 33 5.82 9.53 -16.62
N LEU A 34 5.30 8.80 -17.61
CA LEU A 34 5.41 7.34 -17.69
C LEU A 34 6.84 6.83 -17.58
N VAL A 35 7.73 7.28 -18.48
CA VAL A 35 9.09 6.76 -18.56
C VAL A 35 9.93 7.17 -17.34
N PRO A 36 9.97 8.45 -16.91
CA PRO A 36 10.71 8.84 -15.72
C PRO A 36 10.24 8.12 -14.45
N ALA A 37 8.92 7.99 -14.24
CA ALA A 37 8.38 7.31 -13.06
C ALA A 37 8.69 5.80 -13.07
N LEU A 38 8.61 5.15 -14.23
CA LEU A 38 8.98 3.74 -14.38
C LEU A 38 10.47 3.55 -14.10
N VAL A 39 11.33 4.31 -14.77
CA VAL A 39 12.80 4.23 -14.61
C VAL A 39 13.18 4.45 -13.16
N LEU A 40 12.65 5.49 -12.51
CA LEU A 40 12.94 5.79 -11.11
C LEU A 40 12.55 4.62 -10.19
N ARG A 41 11.39 3.99 -10.41
CA ARG A 41 10.93 2.84 -9.62
C ARG A 41 11.77 1.59 -9.84
N LEU A 42 12.16 1.31 -11.09
CA LEU A 42 13.04 0.17 -11.42
C LEU A 42 14.46 0.38 -10.87
N LEU A 43 15.01 1.60 -10.98
CA LEU A 43 16.30 1.96 -10.40
C LEU A 43 16.28 1.83 -8.88
N SER A 44 15.23 2.30 -8.21
CA SER A 44 15.08 2.10 -6.76
C SER A 44 15.05 0.62 -6.39
N GLY A 45 14.40 -0.21 -7.21
CA GLY A 45 14.41 -1.68 -7.05
C GLY A 45 15.80 -2.26 -7.19
N ALA A 46 16.55 -1.86 -8.21
CA ALA A 46 17.92 -2.31 -8.44
C ALA A 46 18.87 -1.88 -7.30
N ILE A 47 18.78 -0.62 -6.85
CA ILE A 47 19.58 -0.09 -5.73
C ILE A 47 19.31 -0.86 -4.43
N SER A 48 18.06 -1.29 -4.20
CA SER A 48 17.70 -2.07 -3.01
C SER A 48 18.46 -3.40 -2.89
N VAL A 49 18.99 -3.93 -4.00
CA VAL A 49 19.75 -5.18 -4.04
C VAL A 49 21.22 -4.99 -3.64
N VAL A 50 21.76 -3.77 -3.76
CA VAL A 50 23.14 -3.46 -3.35
C VAL A 50 23.31 -3.63 -1.83
N ARG A 51 22.31 -3.19 -1.05
CA ARG A 51 22.26 -3.37 0.40
C ARG A 51 20.88 -3.92 0.80
N PRO A 52 20.63 -5.21 0.60
CA PRO A 52 19.32 -5.77 0.84
C PRO A 52 19.04 -5.88 2.34
N THR A 53 17.79 -5.58 2.71
CA THR A 53 17.31 -5.70 4.10
C THR A 53 17.37 -7.14 4.58
N SER A 54 17.37 -7.34 5.91
CA SER A 54 17.31 -8.67 6.53
C SER A 54 16.13 -9.49 6.02
N ASP A 55 14.97 -8.85 5.88
CA ASP A 55 13.75 -9.48 5.37
C ASP A 55 13.91 -9.92 3.91
N ALA A 56 14.47 -9.05 3.06
CA ALA A 56 14.72 -9.37 1.66
C ALA A 56 15.67 -10.57 1.51
N LYS A 57 16.77 -10.60 2.30
CA LYS A 57 17.70 -11.74 2.33
C LYS A 57 16.99 -13.02 2.78
N TYR A 58 16.16 -12.94 3.81
CA TYR A 58 15.39 -14.07 4.33
C TYR A 58 14.40 -14.63 3.30
N TYR A 59 13.59 -13.76 2.68
CA TYR A 59 12.62 -14.19 1.68
C TYR A 59 13.30 -14.78 0.45
N TYR A 60 14.38 -14.13 -0.01
CA TYR A 60 15.19 -14.62 -1.12
C TYR A 60 15.75 -16.01 -0.81
N TYR A 61 16.43 -16.19 0.32
CA TYR A 61 17.04 -17.47 0.72
C TYR A 61 16.02 -18.61 0.71
N TRP A 62 14.87 -18.45 1.35
CA TRP A 62 13.86 -19.50 1.40
C TRP A 62 13.15 -19.71 0.07
N SER A 63 12.97 -18.66 -0.74
CA SER A 63 12.42 -18.81 -2.08
C SER A 63 13.33 -19.66 -2.98
N GLN A 64 14.66 -19.56 -2.82
CA GLN A 64 15.61 -20.40 -3.57
C GLN A 64 15.46 -21.87 -3.20
N TRP A 65 15.27 -22.19 -1.92
CA TRP A 65 15.04 -23.56 -1.47
C TRP A 65 13.71 -24.14 -1.96
N LEU A 66 12.63 -23.35 -1.94
CA LEU A 66 11.36 -23.78 -2.55
C LEU A 66 11.50 -23.97 -4.07
N SER A 67 12.26 -23.10 -4.76
CA SER A 67 12.50 -23.25 -6.19
C SER A 67 13.36 -24.48 -6.52
N LYS A 68 14.31 -24.86 -5.65
CA LYS A 68 15.01 -26.15 -5.77
C LYS A 68 14.05 -27.32 -5.60
N GLN A 69 13.14 -27.25 -4.63
CA GLN A 69 12.09 -28.27 -4.46
C GLN A 69 11.19 -28.35 -5.70
N LEU A 70 10.79 -27.23 -6.30
CA LEU A 70 10.00 -27.23 -7.54
C LEU A 70 10.65 -28.02 -8.67
N TRP A 71 11.97 -27.92 -8.83
CA TRP A 71 12.68 -28.62 -9.89
C TRP A 71 12.96 -30.09 -9.60
N ASN A 72 13.12 -30.47 -8.32
CA ASN A 72 13.51 -31.82 -7.93
C ASN A 72 12.31 -32.67 -7.51
N GLU A 73 11.32 -32.06 -6.87
CA GLU A 73 10.11 -32.69 -6.32
C GLU A 73 8.87 -31.78 -6.57
N PRO A 74 8.37 -31.68 -7.82
CA PRO A 74 7.27 -30.77 -8.17
C PRO A 74 5.99 -31.00 -7.35
N ALA A 75 5.66 -32.26 -7.09
CA ALA A 75 4.52 -32.63 -6.23
C ALA A 75 4.73 -32.16 -4.78
N GLY A 76 5.96 -32.23 -4.28
CA GLY A 76 6.33 -31.68 -2.96
C GLY A 76 6.18 -30.17 -2.92
N TRP A 77 6.57 -29.46 -3.98
CA TRP A 77 6.37 -28.02 -4.08
C TRP A 77 4.88 -27.63 -4.13
N LEU A 78 4.04 -28.35 -4.87
CA LEU A 78 2.58 -28.12 -4.87
C LEU A 78 1.97 -28.35 -3.49
N LYS A 79 2.41 -29.40 -2.77
CA LYS A 79 2.03 -29.62 -1.36
C LYS A 79 2.46 -28.47 -0.46
N THR A 80 3.71 -27.97 -0.61
CA THR A 80 4.20 -26.80 0.12
C THR A 80 3.36 -25.54 -0.19
N LEU A 81 2.97 -25.33 -1.46
CA LEU A 81 2.13 -24.19 -1.85
C LEU A 81 0.78 -24.20 -1.14
N ALA A 82 0.13 -25.37 -1.04
CA ALA A 82 -1.15 -25.53 -0.38
C ALA A 82 -1.04 -25.57 1.17
N GLY A 83 0.06 -26.09 1.71
CA GLY A 83 0.26 -26.31 3.15
C GLY A 83 0.92 -25.14 3.89
N GLU A 84 1.21 -25.33 5.18
CA GLU A 84 1.87 -24.33 6.04
C GLU A 84 3.33 -24.67 6.36
N GLU A 85 3.83 -25.76 5.77
CA GLU A 85 5.16 -26.28 6.00
C GLU A 85 5.94 -26.46 4.72
N PHE A 86 7.24 -26.18 4.79
CA PHE A 86 8.22 -26.57 3.80
C PHE A 86 9.18 -27.59 4.43
N ARG A 87 9.36 -28.72 3.74
CA ARG A 87 10.32 -29.77 4.09
C ARG A 87 10.98 -30.25 2.81
N PHE A 88 12.29 -30.05 2.68
CA PHE A 88 13.07 -30.49 1.52
C PHE A 88 14.56 -30.50 1.85
N ALA A 89 15.29 -31.54 1.42
CA ALA A 89 16.74 -31.67 1.58
C ALA A 89 17.25 -31.37 3.01
N GLY A 90 16.59 -31.95 4.03
CA GLY A 90 16.94 -31.76 5.44
C GLY A 90 16.60 -30.38 6.02
N LYS A 91 16.07 -29.45 5.23
CA LYS A 91 15.62 -28.13 5.69
C LYS A 91 14.13 -28.15 5.98
N LYS A 92 13.75 -27.47 7.06
CA LYS A 92 12.38 -27.31 7.50
C LYS A 92 12.07 -25.85 7.77
N LEU A 93 10.95 -25.37 7.27
CA LEU A 93 10.38 -24.07 7.59
C LEU A 93 8.89 -24.25 7.89
N ILE A 94 8.50 -23.97 9.12
CA ILE A 94 7.12 -24.12 9.60
C ILE A 94 6.60 -22.73 9.93
N PHE A 95 5.42 -22.43 9.43
CA PHE A 95 4.61 -21.36 9.97
C PHE A 95 3.33 -21.95 10.54
N HIS A 96 2.79 -21.30 11.56
CA HIS A 96 1.48 -21.65 12.10
C HIS A 96 0.47 -20.60 11.66
N GLY A 97 -0.57 -21.03 10.94
CA GLY A 97 -1.64 -20.19 10.44
C GLY A 97 -1.22 -19.28 9.28
N TYR A 98 -1.98 -18.19 9.11
CA TYR A 98 -1.85 -17.26 8.00
C TYR A 98 -0.60 -16.37 8.08
N SER A 99 0.55 -16.90 7.67
CA SER A 99 1.81 -16.14 7.55
C SER A 99 1.94 -15.44 6.21
N ASN A 100 1.94 -14.10 6.23
CA ASN A 100 2.24 -13.30 5.04
C ASN A 100 3.69 -13.49 4.54
N SER A 101 4.63 -13.86 5.43
CA SER A 101 6.02 -14.17 5.08
C SER A 101 6.10 -15.42 4.23
N PHE A 102 5.40 -16.47 4.65
CA PHE A 102 5.42 -17.72 3.91
C PHE A 102 4.71 -17.59 2.57
N PHE A 103 3.56 -16.91 2.55
CA PHE A 103 2.86 -16.60 1.30
C PHE A 103 3.76 -15.83 0.32
N PHE A 104 4.50 -14.83 0.80
CA PHE A 104 5.45 -14.10 -0.04
C PHE A 104 6.59 -14.98 -0.56
N ILE A 105 7.19 -15.84 0.29
CA ILE A 105 8.22 -16.80 -0.12
C ILE A 105 7.72 -17.74 -1.23
N LYS A 106 6.48 -18.23 -1.11
CA LYS A 106 5.83 -19.07 -2.14
C LYS A 106 5.69 -18.34 -3.46
N LEU A 107 5.21 -17.09 -3.45
CA LEU A 107 5.12 -16.26 -4.65
C LEU A 107 6.49 -16.04 -5.30
N LEU A 108 7.52 -15.74 -4.51
CA LEU A 108 8.89 -15.61 -5.01
C LEU A 108 9.39 -16.91 -5.64
N SER A 109 9.06 -18.07 -5.05
CA SER A 109 9.50 -19.36 -5.60
C SER A 109 8.93 -19.65 -6.98
N GLY A 110 7.71 -19.19 -7.27
CA GLY A 110 7.11 -19.22 -8.60
C GLY A 110 7.72 -18.18 -9.53
N LEU A 111 7.97 -16.96 -9.04
CA LEU A 111 8.64 -15.90 -9.80
C LEU A 111 10.06 -16.29 -10.22
N ASN A 112 10.74 -17.12 -9.43
CA ASN A 112 12.07 -17.66 -9.72
C ASN A 112 12.13 -18.53 -10.98
N LEU A 113 10.99 -19.02 -11.48
CA LEU A 113 10.95 -19.66 -12.81
C LEU A 113 11.34 -18.68 -13.91
N LEU A 114 10.89 -17.42 -13.80
CA LEU A 114 11.22 -16.36 -14.76
C LEU A 114 12.58 -15.74 -14.44
N THR A 115 12.91 -15.50 -13.17
CA THR A 115 14.13 -14.79 -12.79
C THR A 115 15.37 -15.69 -12.75
N GLY A 116 15.20 -17.01 -12.88
CA GLY A 116 16.28 -17.99 -12.67
C GLY A 116 16.85 -17.95 -11.25
N GLY A 117 16.11 -17.37 -10.30
CA GLY A 117 16.59 -17.10 -8.95
C GLY A 117 17.49 -15.87 -8.84
N SER A 118 17.60 -14.99 -9.85
CA SER A 118 18.38 -13.75 -9.72
C SER A 118 17.69 -12.75 -8.77
N MET A 119 18.43 -12.27 -7.77
CA MET A 119 17.94 -11.27 -6.83
C MET A 119 17.58 -9.94 -7.52
N LEU A 120 18.40 -9.52 -8.49
CA LEU A 120 18.18 -8.29 -9.26
C LEU A 120 16.91 -8.37 -10.11
N LEU A 121 16.73 -9.43 -10.88
CA LEU A 121 15.54 -9.61 -11.71
C LEU A 121 14.27 -9.70 -10.85
N THR A 122 14.36 -10.41 -9.71
CA THR A 122 13.25 -10.50 -8.75
C THR A 122 12.86 -9.12 -8.21
N ALA A 123 13.83 -8.30 -7.84
CA ALA A 123 13.61 -6.92 -7.40
C ALA A 123 12.97 -6.05 -8.50
N ILE A 124 13.48 -6.14 -9.74
CA ILE A 124 12.94 -5.40 -10.91
C ILE A 124 11.49 -5.79 -11.18
N TYR A 125 11.17 -7.08 -11.15
CA TYR A 125 9.82 -7.57 -11.44
C TYR A 125 8.80 -7.13 -10.38
N LEU A 126 9.18 -7.18 -9.09
CA LEU A 126 8.32 -6.67 -8.01
C LEU A 126 8.13 -5.16 -8.08
N SER A 127 9.19 -4.40 -8.36
CA SER A 127 9.10 -2.96 -8.62
C SER A 127 8.21 -2.64 -9.82
N LEU A 128 8.27 -3.44 -10.89
CA LEU A 128 7.41 -3.30 -12.06
C LEU A 128 5.94 -3.55 -11.70
N ILE A 129 5.63 -4.61 -10.94
CA ILE A 129 4.25 -4.90 -10.50
C ILE A 129 3.70 -3.74 -9.64
N SER A 130 4.51 -3.23 -8.70
CA SER A 130 4.18 -2.03 -7.91
C SER A 130 3.89 -0.82 -8.80
N PHE A 131 4.75 -0.57 -9.80
CA PHE A 131 4.56 0.51 -10.76
C PHE A 131 3.25 0.37 -11.53
N LEU A 132 2.98 -0.80 -12.11
CA LEU A 132 1.80 -1.05 -12.93
C LEU A 132 0.49 -0.81 -12.16
N GLY A 133 0.44 -1.24 -10.89
CA GLY A 133 -0.72 -0.99 -10.02
C GLY A 133 -0.93 0.50 -9.74
N CYS A 134 0.12 1.22 -9.37
CA CYS A 134 0.07 2.68 -9.16
C CYS A 134 -0.30 3.43 -10.46
N TRP A 135 0.28 3.02 -11.60
CA TRP A 135 0.02 3.63 -12.90
C TRP A 135 -1.45 3.49 -13.31
N ALA A 136 -2.00 2.27 -13.19
CA ALA A 136 -3.41 2.02 -13.47
C ALA A 136 -4.33 2.88 -12.60
N ALA A 137 -4.03 3.01 -11.31
CA ALA A 137 -4.78 3.88 -10.41
C ALA A 137 -4.70 5.35 -10.82
N VAL A 138 -3.50 5.87 -11.11
CA VAL A 138 -3.31 7.25 -11.60
C VAL A 138 -4.16 7.56 -12.83
N GLN A 139 -4.23 6.62 -13.78
CA GLN A 139 -5.08 6.77 -14.96
C GLN A 139 -6.56 6.79 -14.63
N VAL A 140 -7.01 5.92 -13.72
CA VAL A 140 -8.40 5.90 -13.25
C VAL A 140 -8.76 7.21 -12.56
N PHE A 141 -7.92 7.71 -11.65
CA PHE A 141 -8.15 9.01 -11.00
C PHE A 141 -8.25 10.12 -12.05
N GLY A 142 -7.29 10.23 -12.97
CA GLY A 142 -7.29 11.28 -13.97
C GLY A 142 -8.46 11.23 -14.96
N ARG A 143 -8.95 10.03 -15.31
CA ARG A 143 -10.05 9.85 -16.28
C ARG A 143 -11.44 9.95 -15.64
N VAL A 144 -11.63 9.36 -14.47
CA VAL A 144 -12.94 9.28 -13.79
C VAL A 144 -13.20 10.49 -12.90
N LEU A 145 -12.15 11.10 -12.33
CA LEU A 145 -12.26 12.21 -11.38
C LEU A 145 -11.44 13.42 -11.87
N PRO A 146 -12.05 14.32 -12.66
CA PRO A 146 -11.36 15.48 -13.23
C PRO A 146 -10.65 16.32 -12.17
N GLY A 147 -9.42 16.75 -12.47
CA GLY A 147 -8.63 17.57 -11.57
C GLY A 147 -7.81 16.82 -10.52
N THR A 148 -7.93 15.49 -10.41
CA THR A 148 -7.14 14.67 -9.45
C THR A 148 -5.83 14.13 -10.03
N LYS A 149 -5.64 14.21 -11.36
CA LYS A 149 -4.48 13.67 -12.08
C LYS A 149 -3.13 14.05 -11.47
N GLY A 150 -2.91 15.35 -11.22
CA GLY A 150 -1.64 15.84 -10.68
C GLY A 150 -1.35 15.29 -9.27
N ALA A 151 -2.37 15.30 -8.42
CA ALA A 151 -2.30 14.77 -7.07
C ALA A 151 -2.04 13.25 -7.04
N ALA A 152 -2.68 12.50 -7.94
CA ALA A 152 -2.46 11.07 -8.08
C ALA A 152 -1.04 10.74 -8.55
N ILE A 153 -0.51 11.49 -9.52
CA ILE A 153 0.88 11.33 -9.98
C ILE A 153 1.87 11.62 -8.83
N LEU A 154 1.68 12.74 -8.11
CA LEU A 154 2.56 13.10 -6.99
C LEU A 154 2.56 12.02 -5.91
N GLY A 155 1.38 11.61 -5.43
CA GLY A 155 1.26 10.63 -4.35
C GLY A 155 1.70 9.22 -4.75
N LEU A 156 1.13 8.67 -5.83
CA LEU A 156 1.29 7.25 -6.18
C LEU A 156 2.57 6.92 -6.94
N LEU A 157 3.16 7.89 -7.65
CA LEU A 157 4.36 7.66 -8.47
C LEU A 157 5.62 8.26 -7.87
N PHE A 158 5.56 9.49 -7.35
CA PHE A 158 6.78 10.25 -6.98
C PHE A 158 7.01 10.46 -5.48
N TRP A 159 6.07 10.08 -4.62
CA TRP A 159 6.28 10.26 -3.18
C TRP A 159 7.46 9.40 -2.69
N PRO A 160 8.51 9.96 -2.05
CA PRO A 160 9.81 9.29 -1.93
C PRO A 160 9.78 7.97 -1.16
N SER A 161 9.23 7.94 0.05
CA SER A 161 9.16 6.72 0.88
C SER A 161 8.34 5.62 0.21
N SER A 162 7.23 6.00 -0.43
CA SER A 162 6.40 5.09 -1.19
C SER A 162 7.19 4.46 -2.33
N LEU A 163 7.88 5.27 -3.13
CA LEU A 163 8.69 4.79 -4.24
C LEU A 163 9.80 3.85 -3.75
N TYR A 164 10.50 4.23 -2.68
CA TYR A 164 11.62 3.44 -2.17
C TYR A 164 11.17 2.12 -1.54
N TRP A 165 10.20 2.16 -0.61
CA TRP A 165 9.80 0.98 0.15
C TRP A 165 8.90 0.01 -0.63
N SER A 166 8.16 0.51 -1.64
CA SER A 166 7.40 -0.32 -2.59
C SER A 166 8.20 -0.74 -3.83
N SER A 167 9.54 -0.73 -3.71
CA SER A 167 10.48 -1.24 -4.70
C SER A 167 11.38 -2.33 -4.11
N GLY A 168 11.82 -3.26 -4.95
CA GLY A 168 12.72 -4.35 -4.53
C GLY A 168 12.02 -5.58 -3.97
N ILE A 169 12.74 -6.41 -3.20
CA ILE A 169 12.20 -7.64 -2.63
C ILE A 169 11.48 -7.34 -1.32
N THR A 170 10.29 -6.76 -1.41
CA THR A 170 9.44 -6.43 -0.27
C THR A 170 7.98 -6.81 -0.53
N LYS A 171 7.26 -7.18 0.54
CA LYS A 171 5.80 -7.38 0.50
C LYS A 171 5.06 -6.09 0.15
N GLU A 172 5.66 -4.94 0.47
CA GLU A 172 5.06 -3.63 0.21
C GLU A 172 4.85 -3.37 -1.28
N CYS A 173 5.64 -4.00 -2.17
CA CYS A 173 5.43 -3.91 -3.62
C CYS A 173 4.04 -4.43 -4.02
N LEU A 174 3.69 -5.63 -3.56
CA LEU A 174 2.41 -6.27 -3.85
C LEU A 174 1.27 -5.63 -3.06
N LEU A 175 1.54 -5.16 -1.84
CA LEU A 175 0.57 -4.43 -1.04
C LEU A 175 0.20 -3.09 -1.69
N MET A 176 1.18 -2.34 -2.18
CA MET A 176 0.95 -1.10 -2.91
C MET A 176 0.16 -1.34 -4.20
N ALA A 177 0.59 -2.30 -5.02
CA ALA A 177 -0.07 -2.63 -6.28
C ALA A 177 -1.55 -3.02 -6.06
N SER A 178 -1.80 -3.88 -5.06
CA SER A 178 -3.14 -4.33 -4.73
C SER A 178 -4.00 -3.24 -4.09
N SER A 179 -3.46 -2.41 -3.19
CA SER A 179 -4.18 -1.25 -2.62
C SER A 179 -4.60 -0.28 -3.73
N ALA A 180 -3.67 0.07 -4.62
CA ALA A 180 -3.93 0.97 -5.74
C ALA A 180 -4.96 0.37 -6.72
N GLY A 181 -4.81 -0.90 -7.08
CA GLY A 181 -5.75 -1.60 -7.97
C GLY A 181 -7.16 -1.76 -7.38
N LEU A 182 -7.27 -2.00 -6.06
CA LEU A 182 -8.55 -2.09 -5.37
C LEU A 182 -9.26 -0.73 -5.34
N VAL A 183 -8.56 0.35 -5.00
CA VAL A 183 -9.12 1.71 -5.04
C VAL A 183 -9.50 2.11 -6.46
N ALA A 184 -8.66 1.80 -7.45
CA ALA A 184 -8.97 2.06 -8.85
C ALA A 184 -10.25 1.33 -9.29
N SER A 185 -10.40 0.06 -8.94
CA SER A 185 -11.58 -0.74 -9.25
C SER A 185 -12.82 -0.15 -8.59
N ALA A 186 -12.75 0.24 -7.31
CA ALA A 186 -13.85 0.89 -6.61
C ALA A 186 -14.25 2.21 -7.28
N ILE A 187 -13.28 3.05 -7.69
CA ILE A 187 -13.58 4.31 -8.36
C ILE A 187 -14.28 4.09 -9.70
N VAL A 188 -13.78 3.16 -10.52
CA VAL A 188 -14.41 2.85 -11.82
C VAL A 188 -15.83 2.32 -11.63
N LEU A 189 -16.04 1.41 -10.67
CA LEU A 189 -17.35 0.79 -10.43
C LEU A 189 -18.38 1.75 -9.80
N LEU A 190 -17.92 2.67 -8.94
CA LEU A 190 -18.80 3.59 -8.23
C LEU A 190 -19.01 4.90 -9.01
N TYR A 191 -17.95 5.49 -9.55
CA TYR A 191 -17.99 6.82 -10.17
C TYR A 191 -17.91 6.80 -11.70
N GLY A 192 -17.44 5.71 -12.30
CA GLY A 192 -17.36 5.54 -13.75
C GLY A 192 -18.54 4.76 -14.35
N ASN A 193 -18.49 4.58 -15.67
CA ASN A 193 -19.38 3.74 -16.47
C ASN A 193 -18.53 2.78 -17.35
N PRO A 194 -17.93 1.73 -16.77
CA PRO A 194 -17.07 0.81 -17.53
C PRO A 194 -17.91 -0.09 -18.44
N GLU A 195 -17.50 -0.25 -19.71
CA GLU A 195 -18.12 -1.21 -20.63
C GLU A 195 -18.05 -2.65 -20.10
N ARG A 196 -16.88 -3.06 -19.60
CA ARG A 196 -16.64 -4.42 -19.06
C ARG A 196 -16.60 -4.40 -17.54
N ARG A 197 -17.74 -4.11 -16.92
CA ARG A 197 -17.87 -3.98 -15.44
C ARG A 197 -17.34 -5.19 -14.67
N TRP A 198 -17.59 -6.41 -15.16
CA TRP A 198 -17.18 -7.65 -14.49
C TRP A 198 -15.66 -7.80 -14.38
N LEU A 199 -14.87 -7.31 -15.34
CA LEU A 199 -13.41 -7.32 -15.27
C LEU A 199 -12.90 -6.48 -14.10
N TRP A 200 -13.52 -5.33 -13.84
CA TRP A 200 -13.18 -4.48 -12.70
C TRP A 200 -13.60 -5.11 -11.37
N MET A 201 -14.68 -5.90 -11.35
CA MET A 201 -15.05 -6.67 -10.16
C MET A 201 -14.05 -7.79 -9.88
N LEU A 202 -13.64 -8.55 -10.90
CA LEU A 202 -12.61 -9.59 -10.76
C LEU A 202 -11.26 -9.01 -10.34
N LEU A 203 -10.85 -7.89 -10.94
CA LEU A 203 -9.65 -7.17 -10.55
C LEU A 203 -9.76 -6.70 -9.09
N GLY A 204 -10.88 -6.10 -8.70
CA GLY A 204 -11.15 -5.68 -7.33
C GLY A 204 -11.07 -6.85 -6.33
N LEU A 205 -11.71 -7.98 -6.62
CA LEU A 205 -11.66 -9.18 -5.79
C LEU A 205 -10.25 -9.76 -5.67
N PHE A 206 -9.52 -9.85 -6.79
CA PHE A 206 -8.13 -10.30 -6.79
C PHE A 206 -7.23 -9.37 -5.97
N CYS A 207 -7.36 -8.05 -6.16
CA CYS A 207 -6.62 -7.06 -5.39
C CYS A 207 -6.98 -7.12 -3.91
N ALA A 208 -8.25 -7.26 -3.55
CA ALA A 208 -8.69 -7.44 -2.17
C ALA A 208 -8.07 -8.68 -1.51
N TRP A 209 -8.13 -9.83 -2.18
CA TRP A 209 -7.51 -11.06 -1.72
C TRP A 209 -6.01 -10.92 -1.52
N LEU A 210 -5.31 -10.35 -2.52
CA LEU A 210 -3.86 -10.16 -2.46
C LEU A 210 -3.46 -9.19 -1.33
N ASN A 211 -4.22 -8.10 -1.15
CA ASN A 211 -3.98 -7.14 -0.09
C ASN A 211 -4.09 -7.79 1.29
N PHE A 212 -5.15 -8.58 1.50
CA PHE A 212 -5.38 -9.31 2.74
C PHE A 212 -4.28 -10.34 3.02
N LYS A 213 -3.81 -11.05 1.98
CA LYS A 213 -2.68 -12.00 2.09
C LYS A 213 -1.33 -11.31 2.36
N MET A 214 -1.11 -10.10 1.85
CA MET A 214 0.10 -9.32 2.13
C MET A 214 0.09 -8.77 3.57
N ARG A 215 -0.99 -8.09 3.96
CA ARG A 215 -1.19 -7.56 5.32
C ARG A 215 -2.69 -7.49 5.62
N PHE A 216 -3.18 -8.40 6.45
CA PHE A 216 -4.61 -8.51 6.74
C PHE A 216 -5.24 -7.20 7.27
N PHE A 217 -4.54 -6.45 8.12
CA PHE A 217 -5.07 -5.21 8.68
C PHE A 217 -5.12 -4.06 7.65
N TYR A 218 -4.24 -4.06 6.66
CA TYR A 218 -4.35 -3.16 5.50
C TYR A 218 -5.58 -3.50 4.67
N GLY A 219 -5.71 -4.78 4.29
CA GLY A 219 -6.81 -5.25 3.46
C GLY A 219 -8.17 -5.10 4.14
N GLY A 220 -8.26 -5.46 5.41
CA GLY A 220 -9.49 -5.35 6.21
C GLY A 220 -9.98 -3.91 6.34
N VAL A 221 -9.09 -2.97 6.69
CA VAL A 221 -9.47 -1.55 6.80
C VAL A 221 -9.83 -0.98 5.43
N LEU A 222 -9.06 -1.27 4.38
CA LEU A 222 -9.36 -0.79 3.02
C LEU A 222 -10.71 -1.30 2.52
N LEU A 223 -11.00 -2.58 2.72
CA LEU A 223 -12.28 -3.18 2.37
C LEU A 223 -13.43 -2.55 3.15
N ALA A 224 -13.28 -2.38 4.46
CA ALA A 224 -14.31 -1.78 5.31
C ALA A 224 -14.67 -0.36 4.83
N VAL A 225 -13.68 0.50 4.55
CA VAL A 225 -13.96 1.86 4.08
C VAL A 225 -14.56 1.89 2.66
N LEU A 226 -14.18 0.97 1.78
CA LEU A 226 -14.72 0.91 0.41
C LEU A 226 -16.14 0.32 0.38
N LEU A 227 -16.46 -0.60 1.27
CA LEU A 227 -17.84 -1.08 1.47
C LEU A 227 -18.72 0.04 2.04
N ALA A 228 -18.25 0.76 3.06
CA ALA A 228 -18.95 1.93 3.60
C ALA A 228 -19.15 3.02 2.52
N LEU A 229 -18.14 3.27 1.68
CA LEU A 229 -18.25 4.15 0.52
C LEU A 229 -19.32 3.67 -0.47
N THR A 230 -19.37 2.36 -0.73
CA THR A 230 -20.36 1.76 -1.65
C THR A 230 -21.78 1.99 -1.12
N VAL A 231 -22.02 1.74 0.17
CA VAL A 231 -23.32 1.97 0.82
C VAL A 231 -23.72 3.44 0.74
N VAL A 232 -22.80 4.36 1.08
CA VAL A 232 -23.05 5.80 0.97
C VAL A 232 -23.38 6.18 -0.47
N ARG A 233 -22.70 5.61 -1.46
CA ARG A 233 -22.97 5.94 -2.87
C ARG A 233 -24.33 5.40 -3.31
N VAL A 234 -24.68 4.16 -2.94
CA VAL A 234 -26.01 3.61 -3.24
C VAL A 234 -27.09 4.51 -2.62
N ALA A 235 -26.95 4.90 -1.36
CA ALA A 235 -27.87 5.82 -0.70
C ALA A 235 -27.96 7.19 -1.41
N GLN A 236 -26.83 7.76 -1.85
CA GLN A 236 -26.82 9.01 -2.63
C GLN A 236 -27.64 8.91 -3.92
N ARG A 237 -27.58 7.79 -4.63
CA ARG A 237 -28.35 7.56 -5.86
C ARG A 237 -29.85 7.42 -5.60
N LEU A 238 -30.23 6.92 -4.43
CA LEU A 238 -31.64 6.68 -4.07
C LEU A 238 -32.32 7.89 -3.41
N THR A 239 -31.61 8.64 -2.56
CA THR A 239 -32.23 9.65 -1.67
C THR A 239 -31.59 11.04 -1.72
N ALA A 240 -30.65 11.30 -2.65
CA ALA A 240 -29.92 12.57 -2.74
C ALA A 240 -29.27 13.00 -1.40
N LEU A 241 -28.62 12.06 -0.72
CA LEU A 241 -28.08 12.18 0.64
C LEU A 241 -27.14 13.40 0.82
N LYS A 242 -27.53 14.35 1.69
CA LYS A 242 -26.70 15.52 2.06
C LYS A 242 -25.40 15.12 2.76
N LYS A 243 -24.34 15.95 2.69
CA LYS A 243 -23.00 15.67 3.24
C LYS A 243 -23.01 15.20 4.71
N ARG A 244 -23.78 15.85 5.60
CA ARG A 244 -23.87 15.47 7.02
C ARG A 244 -24.35 14.02 7.21
N TRP A 245 -25.32 13.60 6.40
CA TRP A 245 -25.88 12.25 6.47
C TRP A 245 -24.97 11.21 5.82
N GLN A 246 -24.13 11.60 4.86
CA GLN A 246 -23.08 10.72 4.33
C GLN A 246 -22.12 10.28 5.44
N VAL A 247 -21.73 11.19 6.35
CA VAL A 247 -20.89 10.85 7.50
C VAL A 247 -21.59 9.86 8.43
N VAL A 248 -22.87 10.09 8.73
CA VAL A 248 -23.66 9.20 9.60
C VAL A 248 -23.80 7.80 8.99
N VAL A 249 -24.20 7.70 7.72
CA VAL A 249 -24.32 6.40 7.03
C VAL A 249 -22.97 5.70 6.94
N PHE A 250 -21.90 6.43 6.66
CA PHE A 250 -20.54 5.89 6.62
C PHE A 250 -20.10 5.32 7.98
N ALA A 251 -20.24 6.11 9.05
CA ALA A 251 -19.89 5.70 10.41
C ALA A 251 -20.74 4.52 10.89
N PHE A 252 -22.05 4.55 10.61
CA PHE A 252 -22.96 3.45 10.93
C PHE A 252 -22.55 2.15 10.22
N THR A 253 -22.22 2.23 8.93
CA THR A 253 -21.78 1.06 8.14
C THR A 253 -20.47 0.49 8.67
N LEU A 254 -19.51 1.34 9.05
CA LEU A 254 -18.26 0.90 9.69
C LEU A 254 -18.50 0.25 11.05
N GLY A 255 -19.39 0.82 11.87
CA GLY A 255 -19.77 0.25 13.17
C GLY A 255 -20.40 -1.13 13.03
N LEU A 256 -21.39 -1.28 12.14
CA LEU A 256 -21.99 -2.58 11.84
C LEU A 256 -20.97 -3.58 11.28
N GLY A 257 -20.08 -3.12 10.39
CA GLY A 257 -19.01 -3.95 9.84
C GLY A 257 -18.05 -4.46 10.91
N ALA A 258 -17.71 -3.62 11.90
CA ALA A 258 -16.85 -4.01 13.02
C ALA A 258 -17.52 -5.07 13.91
N LEU A 259 -18.82 -4.91 14.20
CA LEU A 259 -19.61 -5.90 14.97
C LEU A 259 -19.74 -7.23 14.22
N ALA A 260 -20.02 -7.18 12.91
CA ALA A 260 -20.08 -8.39 12.09
C ALA A 260 -18.71 -9.09 12.02
N ALA A 261 -17.63 -8.33 11.87
CA ALA A 261 -16.27 -8.89 11.81
C ALA A 261 -15.87 -9.62 13.10
N SER A 262 -16.28 -9.12 14.28
CA SER A 262 -16.00 -9.77 15.57
C SER A 262 -16.67 -11.14 15.74
N GLU A 263 -17.75 -11.39 15.01
CA GLU A 263 -18.41 -12.70 14.96
C GLU A 263 -17.76 -13.64 13.95
N VAL A 264 -17.26 -13.12 12.83
CA VAL A 264 -16.62 -13.93 11.78
C VAL A 264 -15.27 -14.50 12.24
N SER A 265 -14.48 -13.74 12.99
CA SER A 265 -13.16 -14.20 13.44
C SER A 265 -12.80 -13.68 14.82
N PRO A 266 -12.26 -14.54 15.72
CA PRO A 266 -11.74 -14.11 17.01
C PRO A 266 -10.67 -13.02 16.93
N VAL A 267 -9.95 -12.92 15.80
CA VAL A 267 -8.91 -11.90 15.58
C VAL A 267 -9.48 -10.48 15.57
N PHE A 268 -10.74 -10.32 15.16
CA PHE A 268 -11.43 -9.03 15.12
C PHE A 268 -12.17 -8.69 16.42
N ARG A 269 -12.25 -9.62 17.37
CA ARG A 269 -12.79 -9.32 18.71
C ARG A 269 -11.85 -8.36 19.42
N PHE A 270 -12.41 -7.31 20.00
CA PHE A 270 -11.65 -6.22 20.62
C PHE A 270 -10.58 -6.73 21.59
N ASN A 271 -10.92 -7.65 22.50
CA ASN A 271 -9.98 -8.19 23.49
C ASN A 271 -8.75 -8.85 22.85
N LYS A 272 -8.96 -9.69 21.82
CA LYS A 272 -7.86 -10.36 21.11
C LYS A 272 -7.05 -9.36 20.30
N PHE A 273 -7.72 -8.46 19.58
CA PHE A 273 -7.07 -7.40 18.82
C PHE A 273 -6.19 -6.51 19.71
N ALA A 274 -6.74 -6.00 20.82
CA ALA A 274 -6.04 -5.14 21.77
C ALA A 274 -4.83 -5.87 22.39
N SER A 275 -5.01 -7.13 22.82
CA SER A 275 -3.90 -7.94 23.36
C SER A 275 -2.79 -8.19 22.34
N GLN A 276 -3.13 -8.43 21.08
CA GLN A 276 -2.15 -8.67 20.03
C GLN A 276 -1.41 -7.39 19.65
N LEU A 277 -2.11 -6.25 19.64
CA LEU A 277 -1.53 -4.93 19.40
C LEU A 277 -0.50 -4.59 20.49
N THR A 278 -0.85 -4.70 21.77
CA THR A 278 0.06 -4.40 22.87
C THR A 278 1.24 -5.37 22.92
N ARG A 279 1.01 -6.67 22.71
CA ARG A 279 2.08 -7.67 22.62
C ARG A 279 3.07 -7.35 21.49
N THR A 280 2.56 -6.96 20.33
CA THR A 280 3.39 -6.57 19.17
C THR A 280 4.21 -5.32 19.50
N TYR A 281 3.59 -4.31 20.11
CA TYR A 281 4.26 -3.10 20.56
C TYR A 281 5.41 -3.42 21.52
N SER A 282 5.15 -4.17 22.60
CA SER A 282 6.17 -4.53 23.60
C SER A 282 7.34 -5.31 22.99
N ALA A 283 7.05 -6.29 22.12
CA ALA A 283 8.08 -7.09 21.45
C ALA A 283 8.97 -6.27 20.51
N LEU A 284 8.39 -5.27 19.82
CA LEU A 284 9.16 -4.37 18.95
C LEU A 284 9.87 -3.26 19.75
N GLN A 285 9.32 -2.84 20.88
CA GLN A 285 9.94 -1.86 21.76
C GLN A 285 11.25 -2.39 22.33
N GLN A 286 11.28 -3.64 22.79
CA GLN A 286 12.50 -4.30 23.28
C GLN A 286 13.61 -4.33 22.22
N LYS A 287 13.25 -4.48 20.94
CA LYS A 287 14.20 -4.45 19.80
C LYS A 287 14.60 -3.03 19.37
N SER A 288 14.01 -2.01 19.97
CA SER A 288 14.20 -0.60 19.62
C SER A 288 15.00 0.20 20.64
N VAL A 289 15.49 -0.45 21.71
CA VAL A 289 16.36 0.18 22.71
C VAL A 289 17.61 0.75 22.01
N GLY A 290 17.97 1.99 22.33
CA GLY A 290 19.08 2.70 21.69
C GLY A 290 18.80 3.21 20.26
N ARG A 291 17.56 3.09 19.77
CA ARG A 291 17.15 3.63 18.46
C ARG A 291 15.98 4.61 18.62
N PRO A 292 15.78 5.53 17.64
CA PRO A 292 14.64 6.44 17.66
C PRO A 292 13.32 5.68 17.66
N HIS A 293 12.48 5.94 18.67
CA HIS A 293 11.24 5.20 18.87
C HIS A 293 10.09 6.05 19.45
N ILE A 294 8.87 5.53 19.32
CA ILE A 294 7.67 6.06 19.97
C ILE A 294 7.60 5.46 21.37
N ALA A 295 7.61 6.32 22.40
CA ALA A 295 7.36 5.93 23.77
C ALA A 295 5.87 6.06 24.12
N LEU A 296 5.20 4.93 24.28
CA LEU A 296 3.85 4.77 24.82
C LEU A 296 3.96 4.04 26.17
N PRO A 297 4.25 4.76 27.28
CA PRO A 297 4.38 4.12 28.59
C PRO A 297 3.03 3.53 29.00
N HIS A 298 3.03 2.36 29.65
CA HIS A 298 1.82 1.72 30.16
C HIS A 298 0.70 1.50 29.12
N LEU A 299 1.06 1.22 27.85
CA LEU A 299 0.07 0.83 26.84
C LEU A 299 -0.58 -0.52 27.25
N ALA A 300 -1.85 -0.46 27.65
CA ALA A 300 -2.62 -1.59 28.14
C ALA A 300 -3.66 -2.06 27.09
N PRO A 301 -4.06 -3.34 27.09
CA PRO A 301 -5.04 -3.90 26.16
C PRO A 301 -6.49 -3.49 26.52
N THR A 302 -6.72 -2.19 26.71
CA THR A 302 -8.01 -1.59 27.09
C THR A 302 -8.39 -0.49 26.10
N ALA A 303 -9.69 -0.29 25.87
CA ALA A 303 -10.17 0.75 24.96
C ALA A 303 -9.71 2.15 25.39
N GLU A 304 -9.71 2.43 26.69
CA GLU A 304 -9.26 3.69 27.26
C GLU A 304 -7.78 3.97 26.96
N SER A 305 -6.89 3.03 27.28
CA SER A 305 -5.44 3.20 27.02
C SER A 305 -5.15 3.38 25.52
N ILE A 306 -5.79 2.57 24.67
CA ILE A 306 -5.65 2.68 23.21
C ILE A 306 -6.14 4.05 22.72
N ALA A 307 -7.32 4.50 23.14
CA ALA A 307 -7.88 5.79 22.75
C ALA A 307 -6.99 6.96 23.21
N ARG A 308 -6.48 6.90 24.45
CA ARG A 308 -5.57 7.91 25.01
C ARG A 308 -4.28 8.06 24.20
N TYR A 309 -3.69 6.95 23.74
CA TYR A 309 -2.43 6.98 22.97
C TYR A 309 -2.62 7.14 21.46
N THR A 310 -3.84 6.96 20.95
CA THR A 310 -4.14 7.06 19.50
C THR A 310 -3.70 8.40 18.88
N PRO A 311 -3.98 9.58 19.47
CA PRO A 311 -3.53 10.85 18.90
C PRO A 311 -2.00 10.94 18.76
N LYS A 312 -1.26 10.55 19.79
CA LYS A 312 0.22 10.53 19.77
C LYS A 312 0.76 9.52 18.75
N ALA A 313 0.13 8.36 18.65
CA ALA A 313 0.47 7.33 17.67
C ALA A 313 0.25 7.79 16.23
N VAL A 314 -0.90 8.39 15.94
CA VAL A 314 -1.22 8.96 14.61
C VAL A 314 -0.24 10.08 14.26
N ALA A 315 -0.02 11.03 15.17
CA ALA A 315 0.91 12.13 14.94
C ALA A 315 2.34 11.60 14.68
N SER A 316 2.78 10.60 15.44
CA SER A 316 4.08 9.97 15.23
C SER A 316 4.14 9.21 13.90
N ALA A 317 3.10 8.47 13.53
CA ALA A 317 3.05 7.72 12.27
C ALA A 317 3.00 8.63 11.04
N LEU A 318 2.49 9.85 11.14
CA LEU A 318 2.40 10.78 10.02
C LEU A 318 3.59 11.74 9.97
N LEU A 319 4.04 12.29 11.11
CA LEU A 319 4.95 13.43 11.13
C LEU A 319 6.40 13.06 11.53
N ARG A 320 6.63 11.89 12.12
CA ARG A 320 7.99 11.47 12.54
C ARG A 320 8.63 10.51 11.51
N PRO A 321 9.98 10.45 11.43
CA PRO A 321 10.97 11.15 12.26
C PRO A 321 11.12 12.64 11.94
N PHE A 322 11.50 13.44 12.94
CA PHE A 322 12.02 14.79 12.74
C PHE A 322 13.54 14.77 12.50
N ALA A 323 14.10 15.88 12.00
CA ALA A 323 15.51 15.96 11.58
C ALA A 323 16.50 15.70 12.73
N TRP A 324 16.11 16.01 13.98
CA TRP A 324 16.92 15.81 15.19
C TRP A 324 16.70 14.46 15.87
N GLU A 325 15.85 13.58 15.32
CA GLU A 325 15.55 12.30 15.94
C GLU A 325 16.50 11.17 15.53
N GLY A 326 17.43 11.40 14.61
CA GLY A 326 18.44 10.39 14.31
C GLY A 326 19.58 10.88 13.42
N ASP A 327 20.72 10.20 13.56
CA ASP A 327 22.01 10.67 13.04
C ASP A 327 22.37 10.13 11.66
N SER A 328 21.44 9.45 10.98
CA SER A 328 21.70 8.82 9.69
C SER A 328 21.11 9.62 8.53
N MET A 329 21.74 9.57 7.35
CA MET A 329 21.23 10.17 6.11
C MET A 329 19.78 9.73 5.79
N PHE A 330 19.39 8.53 6.23
CA PHE A 330 18.03 8.02 6.11
C PHE A 330 17.02 8.82 6.95
N TYR A 331 17.39 9.22 8.18
CA TYR A 331 16.53 10.06 9.02
C TYR A 331 16.38 11.47 8.44
N GLY A 332 17.46 12.03 7.89
CA GLY A 332 17.42 13.34 7.23
C GLY A 332 16.46 13.38 6.03
N SER A 333 16.54 12.40 5.13
CA SER A 333 15.62 12.35 3.98
C SER A 333 14.16 12.06 4.39
N ALA A 334 13.96 11.21 5.40
CA ALA A 334 12.63 10.97 5.95
C ALA A 334 12.05 12.22 6.64
N ALA A 335 12.87 13.03 7.31
CA ALA A 335 12.45 14.28 7.94
C ALA A 335 12.03 15.34 6.90
N LEU A 336 12.77 15.47 5.79
CA LEU A 336 12.39 16.35 4.67
C LEU A 336 11.05 15.93 4.06
N GLU A 337 10.81 14.62 3.89
CA GLU A 337 9.53 14.11 3.43
C GLU A 337 8.39 14.45 4.41
N ASN A 338 8.61 14.32 5.72
CA ASN A 338 7.60 14.65 6.71
C ASN A 338 7.32 16.15 6.79
N LEU A 339 8.34 17.00 6.58
CA LEU A 339 8.15 18.43 6.44
C LEU A 339 7.27 18.76 5.23
N ALA A 340 7.52 18.12 4.09
CA ALA A 340 6.66 18.26 2.92
C ALA A 340 5.22 17.81 3.19
N LEU A 341 5.03 16.70 3.92
CA LEU A 341 3.69 16.25 4.34
C LEU A 341 3.02 17.27 5.28
N LEU A 342 3.76 17.85 6.22
CA LEU A 342 3.24 18.87 7.13
C LEU A 342 2.78 20.12 6.37
N VAL A 343 3.54 20.57 5.36
CA VAL A 343 3.14 21.67 4.47
C VAL A 343 1.86 21.31 3.68
N LEU A 344 1.74 20.08 3.18
CA LEU A 344 0.51 19.61 2.52
C LEU A 344 -0.69 19.59 3.48
N MET A 345 -0.49 19.18 4.74
CA MET A 345 -1.54 19.23 5.75
C MET A 345 -1.94 20.67 6.10
N ALA A 346 -0.98 21.57 6.27
CA ALA A 346 -1.23 22.98 6.57
C ALA A 346 -1.99 23.68 5.44
N SER A 347 -1.58 23.46 4.18
CA SER A 347 -2.30 23.99 3.01
C SER A 347 -3.72 23.43 2.88
N ALA A 348 -3.93 22.15 3.21
CA ALA A 348 -5.27 21.58 3.26
C ALA A 348 -6.15 22.24 4.33
N CYS A 349 -5.62 22.49 5.53
CA CYS A 349 -6.34 23.20 6.60
C CYS A 349 -6.70 24.63 6.20
N TRP A 350 -5.80 25.33 5.52
CA TRP A 350 -6.04 26.66 4.98
C TRP A 350 -7.21 26.67 3.97
N ASP A 351 -7.19 25.74 3.02
CA ASP A 351 -8.25 25.60 2.00
C ASP A 351 -9.60 25.19 2.60
N LEU A 352 -9.62 24.44 3.71
CA LEU A 352 -10.85 24.11 4.43
C LEU A 352 -11.53 25.36 5.02
N GLY A 353 -10.74 26.35 5.47
CA GLY A 353 -11.25 27.63 5.97
C GLY A 353 -11.83 28.50 4.84
N ASN A 354 -11.30 28.36 3.62
CA ASN A 354 -11.66 29.20 2.49
C ASN A 354 -12.72 28.54 1.57
N ARG A 355 -14.01 28.77 1.86
CA ARG A 355 -15.18 28.12 1.22
C ARG A 355 -15.34 28.37 -0.29
N GLN A 356 -14.55 29.26 -0.89
CA GLN A 356 -14.72 29.68 -2.29
C GLN A 356 -14.31 28.61 -3.32
N HIS A 357 -13.62 27.54 -2.93
CA HIS A 357 -13.04 26.60 -3.87
C HIS A 357 -13.72 25.22 -3.87
N ARG A 358 -14.08 24.73 -5.07
CA ARG A 358 -14.61 23.38 -5.25
C ARG A 358 -13.47 22.35 -5.18
N GLN A 359 -13.59 21.40 -4.26
CA GLN A 359 -12.68 20.25 -4.16
C GLN A 359 -12.81 19.32 -5.37
N ALA A 360 -11.69 18.80 -5.87
CA ALA A 360 -11.68 17.88 -7.00
C ALA A 360 -12.20 16.46 -6.65
N LEU A 361 -12.11 16.06 -5.38
CA LEU A 361 -12.56 14.75 -4.90
C LEU A 361 -14.01 14.80 -4.39
N PRO A 362 -14.84 13.79 -4.70
CA PRO A 362 -16.14 13.62 -4.05
C PRO A 362 -15.96 13.46 -2.53
N PHE A 363 -16.83 14.12 -1.75
CA PHE A 363 -16.73 14.14 -0.28
C PHE A 363 -16.68 12.73 0.34
N ALA A 364 -17.57 11.83 -0.07
CA ALA A 364 -17.59 10.46 0.46
C ALA A 364 -16.30 9.67 0.16
N LEU A 365 -15.71 9.86 -1.03
CA LEU A 365 -14.43 9.23 -1.38
C LEU A 365 -13.28 9.81 -0.55
N ALA A 366 -13.24 11.15 -0.38
CA ALA A 366 -12.26 11.79 0.48
C ALA A 366 -12.38 11.30 1.94
N LEU A 367 -13.61 11.19 2.46
CA LEU A 367 -13.88 10.63 3.79
C LEU A 367 -13.35 9.20 3.90
N ALA A 368 -13.66 8.32 2.94
CA ALA A 368 -13.20 6.94 2.95
C ALA A 368 -11.67 6.81 2.95
N LEU A 369 -10.98 7.56 2.08
CA LEU A 369 -9.52 7.53 1.98
C LEU A 369 -8.84 8.16 3.21
N LEU A 370 -9.39 9.24 3.76
CA LEU A 370 -8.88 9.82 5.01
C LEU A 370 -9.07 8.87 6.19
N THR A 371 -10.24 8.26 6.34
CA THR A 371 -10.49 7.26 7.39
C THR A 371 -9.51 6.10 7.26
N TYR A 372 -9.28 5.58 6.05
CA TYR A 372 -8.28 4.54 5.81
C TYR A 372 -6.88 4.96 6.28
N CYS A 373 -6.43 6.15 5.90
CA CYS A 373 -5.12 6.67 6.29
C CYS A 373 -5.00 6.92 7.81
N PHE A 374 -6.00 7.52 8.44
CA PHE A 374 -5.94 7.79 9.88
C PHE A 374 -6.05 6.53 10.73
N VAL A 375 -6.91 5.57 10.34
CA VAL A 375 -7.01 4.28 11.04
C VAL A 375 -5.70 3.51 10.90
N LEU A 376 -5.11 3.44 9.70
CA LEU A 376 -3.81 2.78 9.54
C LEU A 376 -2.68 3.51 10.28
N ALA A 377 -2.66 4.84 10.28
CA ALA A 377 -1.70 5.62 11.06
C ALA A 377 -1.81 5.29 12.56
N ALA A 378 -3.03 5.17 13.08
CA ALA A 378 -3.26 4.74 14.46
C ALA A 378 -2.74 3.32 14.71
N LEU A 379 -3.14 2.35 13.88
CA LEU A 379 -2.72 0.95 14.01
C LEU A 379 -1.20 0.80 13.98
N LEU A 380 -0.54 1.46 13.03
CA LEU A 380 0.91 1.40 12.87
C LEU A 380 1.65 2.10 13.99
N GLY A 381 1.20 3.30 14.39
CA GLY A 381 1.82 4.06 15.47
C GLY A 381 1.67 3.40 16.85
N LEU A 382 0.56 2.69 17.06
CA LEU A 382 0.31 1.93 18.29
C LEU A 382 1.06 0.60 18.33
N SER A 383 1.32 -0.04 17.18
CA SER A 383 1.98 -1.35 17.13
C SER A 383 3.49 -1.30 16.87
N THR A 384 3.99 -0.23 16.25
CA THR A 384 5.36 -0.18 15.67
C THR A 384 6.15 0.99 16.26
N PRO A 385 6.80 0.82 17.42
CA PRO A 385 7.52 1.90 18.08
C PRO A 385 8.76 2.37 17.31
N ASN A 386 9.44 1.49 16.58
CA ASN A 386 10.67 1.82 15.85
C ASN A 386 10.39 2.78 14.67
N LEU A 387 10.97 3.99 14.67
CA LEU A 387 10.70 4.98 13.61
C LEU A 387 11.17 4.53 12.21
N GLY A 388 12.30 3.82 12.13
CA GLY A 388 12.79 3.25 10.86
C GLY A 388 11.81 2.21 10.29
N THR A 389 11.33 1.29 11.13
CA THR A 389 10.34 0.28 10.70
C THR A 389 8.99 0.91 10.38
N LEU A 390 8.58 1.90 11.15
CA LEU A 390 7.34 2.65 10.94
C LEU A 390 7.34 3.37 9.59
N SER A 391 8.46 3.98 9.21
CA SER A 391 8.61 4.66 7.91
C SER A 391 8.39 3.72 6.72
N ARG A 392 8.88 2.47 6.81
CA ARG A 392 8.62 1.42 5.82
C ARG A 392 7.16 0.99 5.85
N TYR A 393 6.62 0.78 7.04
CA TYR A 393 5.28 0.21 7.18
C TYR A 393 4.19 1.17 6.73
N ARG A 394 4.35 2.49 6.92
CA ARG A 394 3.37 3.49 6.45
C ARG A 394 3.44 3.78 4.95
N ALA A 395 4.54 3.41 4.28
CA ALA A 395 4.77 3.74 2.88
C ALA A 395 3.65 3.31 1.91
N PRO A 396 2.95 2.18 2.09
CA PRO A 396 1.79 1.80 1.24
C PRO A 396 0.52 2.62 1.45
N MET A 397 0.42 3.33 2.59
CA MET A 397 -0.74 4.16 2.93
C MET A 397 -0.50 5.62 2.52
N LEU A 398 0.73 6.10 2.72
CA LEU A 398 1.08 7.52 2.59
C LEU A 398 0.74 8.15 1.22
N PRO A 399 0.93 7.47 0.07
CA PRO A 399 0.49 7.96 -1.24
C PRO A 399 -0.98 8.37 -1.32
N MET A 400 -1.86 7.62 -0.66
CA MET A 400 -3.29 7.92 -0.67
C MET A 400 -3.57 9.19 0.13
N LEU A 401 -2.90 9.37 1.27
CA LEU A 401 -3.00 10.60 2.06
C LEU A 401 -2.48 11.80 1.27
N VAL A 402 -1.27 11.70 0.70
CA VAL A 402 -0.64 12.74 -0.12
C VAL A 402 -1.53 13.12 -1.30
N MET A 403 -2.11 12.14 -1.99
CA MET A 403 -3.04 12.38 -3.08
C MET A 403 -4.29 13.14 -2.60
N VAL A 404 -4.91 12.75 -1.48
CA VAL A 404 -6.09 13.46 -0.96
C VAL A 404 -5.75 14.90 -0.58
N LEU A 405 -4.64 15.12 0.13
CA LEU A 405 -4.18 16.47 0.51
C LEU A 405 -3.83 17.32 -0.73
N SER A 406 -3.22 16.72 -1.74
CA SER A 406 -2.83 17.43 -2.97
C SER A 406 -3.99 17.73 -3.91
N CYS A 407 -5.18 17.15 -3.67
CA CYS A 407 -6.40 17.52 -4.38
C CYS A 407 -7.02 18.83 -3.88
N GLN A 408 -6.48 19.41 -2.80
CA GLN A 408 -6.95 20.70 -2.29
C GLN A 408 -6.59 21.83 -3.25
N PRO A 409 -7.44 22.87 -3.37
CA PRO A 409 -7.33 23.95 -4.36
C PRO A 409 -5.95 24.57 -4.50
N THR A 410 -5.28 24.92 -3.39
CA THR A 410 -3.97 25.56 -3.38
C THR A 410 -2.92 24.68 -4.06
N VAL A 411 -2.82 23.42 -3.64
CA VAL A 411 -1.85 22.46 -4.19
C VAL A 411 -2.24 22.02 -5.59
N ALA A 412 -3.53 21.79 -5.85
CA ALA A 412 -4.04 21.41 -7.15
C ALA A 412 -3.75 22.49 -8.21
N ASN A 413 -3.89 23.78 -7.85
CA ASN A 413 -3.55 24.89 -8.73
C ASN A 413 -2.04 24.99 -8.99
N LEU A 414 -1.22 24.76 -7.97
CA LEU A 414 0.25 24.69 -8.14
C LEU A 414 0.65 23.55 -9.10
N LEU A 415 0.09 22.36 -8.90
CA LEU A 415 0.30 21.22 -9.80
C LEU A 415 -0.17 21.52 -11.22
N ARG A 416 -1.28 22.23 -11.40
CA ARG A 416 -1.76 22.71 -12.71
C ARG A 416 -0.95 23.85 -13.32
N ARG A 417 0.04 24.42 -12.63
CA ARG A 417 0.99 25.38 -13.21
C ARG A 417 2.26 24.69 -13.68
N MET A 418 2.63 23.58 -13.05
CA MET A 418 3.79 22.79 -13.44
C MET A 418 3.55 22.08 -14.78
N ARG A 419 4.29 22.48 -15.83
CA ARG A 419 4.16 21.96 -17.21
C ARG A 419 4.14 20.42 -17.31
N VAL A 420 4.78 19.71 -16.38
CA VAL A 420 4.81 18.24 -16.28
C VAL A 420 3.41 17.62 -16.07
N PHE A 421 2.47 18.35 -15.45
CA PHE A 421 1.14 17.87 -15.09
C PHE A 421 0.00 18.46 -15.94
N VAL A 422 0.32 19.38 -16.86
CA VAL A 422 -0.64 20.33 -17.46
C VAL A 422 -0.93 20.08 -18.93
N LEU A 423 -0.08 19.33 -19.62
CA LEU A 423 -0.22 19.21 -21.07
C LEU A 423 -1.49 18.41 -21.41
N ARG A 424 -2.42 19.14 -22.06
CA ARG A 424 -3.77 18.75 -22.47
C ARG A 424 -3.78 17.41 -23.21
#